data_AF-A0A2C3VJ46-F1
#
_entry.id   AF-A0A2C3VJ46-F1
#
_cell.length_a   1.000
_cell.length_b   1.000
_cell.length_c   1.000
_cell.angle_alpha   90.00
_cell.angle_beta   90.00
_cell.angle_gamma   90.00
#
_symmetry.space_group_name_H-M   'P 1'
#
loop_
_entity.id
_entity.type
_entity.pdbx_description
1 polymer ?
#
loop_
_entity_poly.entity_id
_entity_poly.type
_entity_poly.pdbx_seq_one_letter_code
_entity_poly.pdbx_strand_id
1 'polypeptide(L)'
;MFPTTLTFPFGEMLVFTMLFPYLKNRNQAKKVGIIAMIVSGLNLMLLTIMNIAVLGTESLHRSAFPILTAVSYINIAGFIQRIDTLIIIIMVILVFLKIAIYFFCAVIGATDLFRVKQSKKLIYPVGIIIVVSSIIIAPDYILHINEGLKIVPYYLSLPLQIVIPILLLVTIWIKKK
;
A
#
# COMPACT_ATOMS: atom_id res chain seq x y z
N MET A 1 -15.13 9.54 -13.23
CA MET A 1 -14.44 9.14 -11.99
C MET A 1 -13.14 8.47 -12.40
N PHE A 2 -11.98 8.94 -11.94
CA PHE A 2 -10.73 8.21 -12.18
C PHE A 2 -10.82 6.82 -11.51
N PRO A 3 -10.39 5.74 -12.16
CA PRO A 3 -10.43 4.42 -11.55
C PRO A 3 -9.44 4.39 -10.39
N THR A 4 -9.97 4.44 -9.16
CA THR A 4 -9.18 4.36 -7.91
C THR A 4 -8.37 3.08 -7.81
N THR A 5 -8.74 2.05 -8.56
CA THR A 5 -8.05 0.77 -8.70
C THR A 5 -6.65 0.89 -9.30
N LEU A 6 -6.38 1.91 -10.14
CA LEU A 6 -5.05 2.13 -10.71
C LEU A 6 -4.06 2.61 -9.65
N THR A 7 -4.51 3.45 -8.72
CA THR A 7 -3.68 4.06 -7.69
C THR A 7 -3.65 3.26 -6.39
N PHE A 8 -4.74 2.61 -6.02
CA PHE A 8 -4.82 1.76 -4.84
C PHE A 8 -5.54 0.44 -5.19
N PRO A 9 -4.97 -0.73 -4.84
CA PRO A 9 -3.75 -0.94 -4.06
C PRO A 9 -2.45 -0.94 -4.88
N PHE A 10 -2.52 -1.02 -6.21
CA PHE A 10 -1.33 -1.24 -7.04
C PHE A 10 -0.31 -0.10 -7.01
N GLY A 11 -0.75 1.13 -6.73
CA GLY A 11 0.16 2.26 -6.68
C GLY A 11 1.13 2.25 -5.50
N GLU A 12 0.79 1.51 -4.45
CA GLU A 12 1.65 1.23 -3.31
C GLU A 12 2.89 0.40 -3.71
N MET A 13 2.83 -0.29 -4.85
CA MET A 13 3.93 -1.09 -5.36
C MET A 13 5.16 -0.23 -5.72
N LEU A 14 4.98 1.07 -5.95
CA LEU A 14 6.09 2.00 -6.18
C LEU A 14 7.13 1.94 -5.07
N VAL A 15 6.71 1.80 -3.81
CA VAL A 15 7.63 1.75 -2.66
C VAL A 15 8.61 0.58 -2.80
N PHE A 16 8.17 -0.55 -3.35
CA PHE A 16 9.04 -1.70 -3.58
C PHE A 16 10.10 -1.46 -4.65
N THR A 17 9.92 -0.49 -5.55
CA THR A 17 10.97 -0.13 -6.52
C THR A 17 12.20 0.48 -5.83
N MET A 18 12.03 1.15 -4.68
CA MET A 18 13.14 1.62 -3.83
C MET A 18 13.88 0.46 -3.13
N LEU A 19 13.22 -0.70 -2.98
CA LEU A 19 13.84 -1.91 -2.42
C LEU A 19 14.60 -2.72 -3.48
N PHE A 20 14.33 -2.53 -4.77
CA PHE A 20 14.97 -3.30 -5.84
C PHE A 20 16.50 -3.22 -5.87
N PRO A 21 17.15 -2.08 -5.56
CA PRO A 21 18.62 -2.00 -5.46
C PRO A 21 19.21 -2.91 -4.38
N TYR A 22 18.44 -3.29 -3.36
CA TYR A 22 18.88 -4.14 -2.25
C TYR A 22 18.69 -5.64 -2.52
N LEU A 23 18.09 -6.01 -3.66
CA LEU A 23 17.96 -7.42 -4.06
C LEU A 23 19.32 -7.98 -4.53
N LYS A 24 19.68 -9.15 -4.02
CA LYS A 24 20.91 -9.87 -4.41
C LYS A 24 21.00 -10.11 -5.92
N ASN A 25 19.87 -10.34 -6.60
CA ASN A 25 19.83 -10.64 -8.03
C ASN A 25 18.90 -9.68 -8.80
N ARG A 26 19.48 -8.57 -9.29
CA ARG A 26 18.75 -7.47 -9.95
C ARG A 26 18.04 -7.90 -11.24
N ASN A 27 18.57 -8.90 -11.95
CA ASN A 27 17.95 -9.40 -13.18
C ASN A 27 16.63 -10.16 -12.92
N GLN A 28 16.49 -10.78 -11.74
CA GLN A 28 15.26 -11.48 -11.36
C GLN A 28 14.19 -10.54 -10.78
N ALA A 29 14.59 -9.36 -10.29
CA ALA A 29 13.69 -8.40 -9.65
C ALA A 29 12.46 -8.05 -10.51
N LYS A 30 12.66 -7.84 -11.82
CA LYS A 30 11.56 -7.55 -12.76
C LYS A 30 10.59 -8.72 -12.90
N LYS A 31 11.13 -9.94 -13.09
CA LYS A 31 10.32 -11.16 -13.25
C LYS A 31 9.50 -11.45 -12.00
N VAL A 32 10.14 -11.37 -10.83
CA VAL A 32 9.49 -11.59 -9.54
C VAL A 32 8.44 -10.52 -9.28
N GLY A 33 8.73 -9.25 -9.57
CA GLY A 33 7.77 -8.16 -9.41
C GLY A 33 6.51 -8.33 -10.26
N ILE A 34 6.66 -8.73 -11.53
CA ILE A 34 5.52 -8.99 -12.42
C ILE A 34 4.67 -10.17 -11.89
N ILE A 35 5.32 -11.27 -11.50
CA ILE A 35 4.61 -12.44 -10.96
C ILE A 35 3.86 -12.06 -9.68
N ALA A 36 4.49 -11.33 -8.77
CA ALA A 36 3.86 -10.86 -7.54
C ALA A 36 2.64 -9.97 -7.81
N MET A 37 2.72 -9.09 -8.82
CA MET A 37 1.58 -8.26 -9.23
C MET A 37 0.42 -9.10 -9.77
N ILE A 38 0.69 -10.09 -10.61
CA ILE A 38 -0.36 -10.98 -11.16
C ILE A 38 -1.01 -11.78 -10.04
N VAL A 39 -0.21 -12.40 -9.17
CA VAL A 39 -0.71 -13.22 -8.05
C VAL A 39 -1.54 -12.38 -7.08
N SER A 40 -1.09 -11.17 -6.73
CA SER A 40 -1.85 -10.27 -5.86
C SER A 40 -3.16 -9.80 -6.50
N GLY A 41 -3.15 -9.48 -7.80
CA GLY A 41 -4.36 -9.13 -8.54
C GLY A 41 -5.39 -10.26 -8.57
N LEU A 42 -4.95 -11.49 -8.81
CA LEU A 42 -5.82 -12.68 -8.74
C LEU A 42 -6.36 -12.90 -7.33
N ASN A 43 -5.54 -12.72 -6.30
CA ASN A 43 -5.97 -12.87 -4.91
C ASN A 43 -7.06 -11.84 -4.54
N LEU A 44 -6.86 -10.56 -4.92
CA LEU A 44 -7.86 -9.51 -4.72
C LEU A 44 -9.17 -9.79 -5.46
N MET A 45 -9.09 -10.31 -6.69
CA MET A 45 -10.26 -10.71 -7.46
C MET A 45 -11.03 -11.82 -6.75
N LEU A 46 -10.36 -12.89 -6.33
CA LEU A 46 -10.99 -14.00 -5.61
C LEU A 46 -11.64 -13.54 -4.30
N LEU A 47 -10.94 -12.73 -3.52
CA LEU A 47 -11.48 -12.16 -2.28
C LEU A 47 -12.72 -11.30 -2.52
N THR A 48 -12.71 -10.49 -3.59
CA THR A 48 -13.87 -9.65 -3.94
C THR A 48 -15.07 -10.52 -4.31
N ILE A 49 -14.88 -11.55 -5.13
CA ILE A 49 -15.95 -12.49 -5.51
C ILE A 49 -16.51 -13.19 -4.27
N MET A 50 -15.66 -13.69 -3.38
CA MET A 50 -16.10 -14.32 -2.13
C MET A 50 -16.90 -13.36 -1.25
N ASN A 51 -16.42 -12.12 -1.07
CA ASN A 51 -17.14 -11.13 -0.27
C ASN A 51 -18.51 -10.79 -0.87
N ILE A 52 -18.63 -10.66 -2.20
CA ILE A 52 -19.92 -10.46 -2.87
C ILE A 52 -20.83 -11.66 -2.67
N ALA A 53 -20.31 -12.89 -2.79
CA ALA A 53 -21.08 -14.11 -2.63
C ALA A 53 -21.62 -14.30 -1.20
N VAL A 54 -20.86 -13.88 -0.18
CA VAL A 54 -21.24 -14.01 1.23
C VAL A 54 -22.15 -12.86 1.68
N LEU A 55 -21.80 -11.62 1.37
CA LEU A 55 -22.47 -10.42 1.90
C LEU A 55 -23.60 -9.89 1.01
N GLY A 56 -23.59 -10.25 -0.28
CA GLY A 56 -24.36 -9.55 -1.30
C GLY A 56 -23.77 -8.16 -1.62
N THR A 57 -24.26 -7.54 -2.69
CA THR A 57 -23.74 -6.25 -3.18
C THR A 57 -24.03 -5.08 -2.23
N GLU A 58 -25.22 -5.05 -1.63
CA GLU A 58 -25.67 -3.96 -0.74
C GLU A 58 -24.86 -3.91 0.57
N SER A 59 -24.70 -5.05 1.23
CA SER A 59 -23.96 -5.13 2.50
C SER A 59 -22.46 -4.91 2.30
N LEU A 60 -21.92 -5.29 1.13
CA LEU A 60 -20.51 -5.07 0.81
C LEU A 60 -20.17 -3.58 0.67
N HIS A 61 -21.04 -2.79 0.04
CA HIS A 61 -20.84 -1.33 -0.08
C HIS A 61 -20.95 -0.59 1.26
N ARG A 62 -21.72 -1.13 2.22
CA ARG A 62 -21.89 -0.53 3.55
C ARG A 62 -20.84 -0.98 4.56
N SER A 63 -20.08 -2.04 4.25
CA SER A 63 -19.08 -2.59 5.16
C SER A 63 -17.75 -1.86 5.00
N ALA A 64 -17.25 -1.27 6.09
CA ALA A 64 -15.92 -0.65 6.11
C ALA A 64 -14.79 -1.68 5.89
N PHE A 65 -14.99 -2.92 6.37
CA PHE A 65 -14.04 -4.02 6.22
C PHE A 65 -14.76 -5.31 5.80
N PRO A 66 -15.08 -5.48 4.49
CA PRO A 66 -15.92 -6.57 4.01
C PRO A 66 -15.44 -7.96 4.43
N ILE A 67 -14.12 -8.20 4.44
CA ILE A 67 -13.56 -9.50 4.84
C ILE A 67 -13.81 -9.83 6.32
N LEU A 68 -13.75 -8.82 7.19
CA LEU A 68 -14.01 -8.99 8.62
C LEU A 68 -15.50 -9.25 8.85
N THR A 69 -16.36 -8.50 8.16
CA THR A 69 -17.81 -8.70 8.20
C THR A 69 -18.21 -10.08 7.67
N ALA A 70 -17.65 -10.51 6.53
CA ALA A 70 -17.92 -11.83 5.97
C ALA A 70 -17.53 -12.96 6.93
N VAL A 71 -16.39 -12.82 7.61
CA VAL A 71 -15.91 -13.83 8.57
C VAL A 71 -16.71 -13.81 9.88
N SER A 72 -17.26 -12.66 10.28
CA SER A 72 -18.15 -12.58 11.44
C SER A 72 -19.46 -13.37 11.27
N TYR A 73 -19.89 -13.63 10.04
CA TYR A 73 -21.05 -14.49 9.75
C TYR A 73 -20.75 -16.00 9.89
N ILE A 74 -19.47 -16.39 10.00
CA ILE A 74 -19.09 -17.80 10.12
C ILE A 74 -19.44 -18.29 11.53
N ASN A 75 -20.49 -19.09 11.63
CA ASN A 75 -20.89 -19.79 12.84
C ASN A 75 -21.00 -21.29 12.55
N ILE A 76 -19.95 -22.05 12.90
CA ILE A 76 -19.94 -23.51 12.70
C ILE A 76 -20.33 -24.16 14.03
N ALA A 77 -21.55 -24.73 14.06
CA ALA A 77 -22.09 -25.54 15.16
C ALA A 77 -22.01 -24.92 16.57
N GLY A 78 -21.92 -23.59 16.68
CA GLY A 78 -21.80 -22.88 17.95
C GLY A 78 -20.42 -22.93 18.63
N PHE A 79 -19.44 -23.64 18.05
CA PHE A 79 -18.11 -23.84 18.65
C PHE A 79 -17.06 -22.86 18.10
N ILE A 80 -17.13 -22.57 16.80
CA ILE A 80 -16.20 -21.66 16.11
C ILE A 80 -16.97 -20.38 15.76
N GLN A 81 -16.94 -19.40 16.66
CA GLN A 81 -17.68 -18.13 16.53
C GLN A 81 -16.78 -16.88 16.57
N ARG A 82 -15.53 -17.00 17.05
CA ARG A 82 -14.62 -15.88 17.25
C ARG A 82 -13.38 -15.89 16.35
N ILE A 83 -13.55 -16.32 15.10
CA ILE A 83 -12.46 -16.26 14.10
C ILE A 83 -12.15 -14.81 13.73
N ASP A 84 -13.14 -13.92 13.80
CA ASP A 84 -13.01 -12.48 13.60
C ASP A 84 -11.83 -11.86 14.38
N THR A 85 -11.63 -12.28 15.63
CA THR A 85 -10.56 -11.82 16.53
C THR A 85 -9.18 -12.19 15.97
N LEU A 86 -9.02 -13.41 15.44
CA LEU A 86 -7.75 -13.85 14.83
C LEU A 86 -7.43 -13.05 13.58
N ILE A 87 -8.45 -12.73 12.76
CA ILE A 87 -8.25 -11.91 11.57
C ILE A 87 -7.81 -10.50 11.93
N ILE A 88 -8.40 -9.89 12.95
CA ILE A 88 -7.97 -8.56 13.43
C ILE A 88 -6.49 -8.58 13.82
N ILE A 89 -6.04 -9.60 14.55
CA ILE A 89 -4.63 -9.75 14.93
C ILE A 89 -3.73 -9.84 13.69
N ILE A 90 -4.10 -10.65 12.71
CA ILE A 90 -3.35 -10.78 11.45
C ILE A 90 -3.32 -9.44 10.70
N MET A 91 -4.44 -8.72 10.61
CA MET A 91 -4.50 -7.41 9.95
C MET A 91 -3.59 -6.39 10.64
N VAL A 92 -3.56 -6.35 11.97
CA VAL A 92 -2.66 -5.47 12.73
C VAL A 92 -1.19 -5.78 12.42
N ILE A 93 -0.82 -7.06 12.40
CA ILE A 93 0.55 -7.48 12.07
C ILE A 93 0.92 -7.07 10.62
N LEU A 94 0.01 -7.27 9.67
CA LEU A 94 0.23 -6.90 8.26
C LEU A 94 0.38 -5.38 8.07
N VAL A 95 -0.46 -4.59 8.75
CA VAL A 95 -0.37 -3.13 8.74
C VAL A 95 0.94 -2.67 9.37
N PHE A 96 1.35 -3.28 10.48
CA PHE A 96 2.65 -2.99 11.10
C PHE A 96 3.83 -3.25 10.16
N LEU A 97 3.84 -4.40 9.48
CA LEU A 97 4.87 -4.73 8.49
C LEU A 97 4.89 -3.72 7.33
N LYS A 98 3.72 -3.32 6.84
CA LYS A 98 3.59 -2.30 5.80
C LYS A 98 4.20 -0.97 6.25
N ILE A 99 3.85 -0.49 7.44
CA ILE A 99 4.40 0.75 8.00
C ILE A 99 5.92 0.66 8.15
N ALA A 100 6.45 -0.47 8.63
CA ALA A 100 7.88 -0.68 8.78
C ALA A 100 8.63 -0.58 7.44
N ILE A 101 8.09 -1.19 6.38
CA ILE A 101 8.66 -1.11 5.02
C ILE A 101 8.64 0.34 4.51
N TYR A 102 7.54 1.04 4.71
CA TYR A 102 7.39 2.43 4.27
C TYR A 102 8.35 3.36 5.01
N PHE A 103 8.47 3.17 6.33
CA PHE A 103 9.41 3.91 7.15
C PHE A 103 10.85 3.71 6.70
N PHE A 104 11.24 2.46 6.45
CA PHE A 104 12.57 2.14 5.93
C PHE A 104 12.85 2.83 4.58
N CYS A 105 11.89 2.78 3.65
CA CYS A 105 12.02 3.45 2.36
C CYS A 105 12.07 4.98 2.50
N ALA A 106 11.30 5.57 3.43
CA ALA A 106 11.34 6.99 3.71
C ALA A 106 12.71 7.44 4.25
N VAL A 107 13.32 6.66 5.15
CA VAL A 107 14.66 6.96 5.68
C VAL A 107 15.72 6.88 4.59
N ILE A 108 15.67 5.87 3.72
CA ILE A 108 16.61 5.75 2.59
C ILE A 108 16.40 6.89 1.60
N GLY A 109 15.15 7.16 1.21
CA GLY A 109 14.82 8.26 0.30
C GLY A 109 15.28 9.62 0.83
N ALA A 110 15.11 9.87 2.12
CA ALA A 110 15.63 11.07 2.78
C ALA A 110 17.17 11.08 2.80
N THR A 111 17.82 9.94 3.01
CA THR A 111 19.28 9.83 2.98
C THR A 111 19.83 10.23 1.61
N ASP A 112 19.23 9.72 0.53
CA ASP A 112 19.63 10.01 -0.84
C ASP A 112 19.33 11.46 -1.23
N LEU A 113 18.17 11.99 -0.81
CA LEU A 113 17.75 13.37 -1.10
C LEU A 113 18.64 14.41 -0.42
N PHE A 114 18.94 14.23 0.87
CA PHE A 114 19.76 15.15 1.66
C PHE A 114 21.26 14.78 1.65
N ARG A 115 21.64 13.73 0.91
CA ARG A 115 23.03 13.22 0.79
C ARG A 115 23.71 12.98 2.14
N VAL A 116 22.97 12.42 3.09
CA VAL A 116 23.48 12.16 4.45
C VAL A 116 24.34 10.90 4.45
N LYS A 117 25.56 10.96 4.98
CA LYS A 117 26.50 9.82 4.97
C LYS A 117 26.04 8.62 5.80
N GLN A 118 25.15 8.82 6.77
CA GLN A 118 24.68 7.78 7.69
C GLN A 118 23.16 7.83 7.85
N SER A 119 22.46 6.87 7.22
CA SER A 119 20.99 6.75 7.29
C SER A 119 20.46 6.61 8.72
N LYS A 120 21.26 6.03 9.63
CA LYS A 120 20.90 5.87 11.06
C LYS A 120 20.60 7.19 11.74
N LYS A 121 21.24 8.30 11.33
CA LYS A 121 20.99 9.63 11.90
C LYS A 121 19.61 10.18 11.51
N LEU A 122 19.04 9.70 10.41
CA LEU A 122 17.75 10.14 9.90
C LEU A 122 16.56 9.34 10.45
N ILE A 123 16.80 8.22 11.16
CA ILE A 123 15.73 7.41 11.76
C ILE A 123 14.87 8.26 12.70
N TYR A 124 15.49 8.94 13.66
CA TYR A 124 14.79 9.78 14.64
C TYR A 124 14.02 10.95 14.01
N PRO A 125 14.63 11.83 13.19
CA PRO A 125 13.91 12.96 12.62
C PRO A 125 12.79 12.53 11.68
N VAL A 126 13.01 11.51 10.83
CA VAL A 126 11.95 11.00 9.95
C VAL A 126 10.81 10.38 10.76
N GLY A 127 11.12 9.65 11.83
CA GLY A 127 10.11 9.09 12.73
C GLY A 127 9.25 10.16 13.39
N ILE A 128 9.87 11.22 13.93
CA ILE A 128 9.16 12.34 14.55
C ILE A 128 8.24 13.03 13.53
N ILE A 129 8.75 13.31 12.33
CA ILE A 129 7.95 13.95 11.26
C ILE A 129 6.74 13.10 10.91
N ILE A 130 6.91 11.78 10.77
CA ILE A 130 5.81 10.86 10.44
C ILE A 130 4.75 10.84 11.54
N VAL A 131 5.16 10.74 12.81
CA VAL A 131 4.22 10.71 13.94
C VAL A 131 3.43 12.02 14.03
N VAL A 132 4.11 13.17 13.93
CA VAL A 132 3.46 14.48 13.98
C VAL A 132 2.51 14.65 12.79
N SER A 133 2.94 14.28 11.59
CA SER A 133 2.10 14.35 10.38
C SER A 133 0.87 13.44 10.48
N SER A 134 1.02 12.26 11.07
CA SER A 134 -0.09 11.33 11.28
C SER A 134 -1.20 11.94 12.13
N ILE A 135 -0.84 12.65 13.20
CA ILE A 135 -1.81 13.28 14.11
C ILE A 135 -2.56 14.42 13.40
N ILE A 136 -1.87 15.16 12.53
CA ILE A 136 -2.45 16.31 11.82
C ILE A 136 -3.35 15.88 10.67
N ILE A 137 -2.91 14.91 9.86
CA ILE A 137 -3.55 14.53 8.60
C ILE A 137 -4.73 13.58 8.82
N ALA A 138 -4.62 12.67 9.79
CA ALA A 138 -5.57 11.60 10.01
C ALA A 138 -6.01 11.50 11.48
N PRO A 139 -6.63 12.55 12.05
CA PRO A 139 -7.10 12.55 13.44
C PRO A 139 -8.24 11.54 13.66
N ASP A 140 -9.01 11.23 12.63
CA ASP A 140 -10.07 10.24 12.64
C ASP A 140 -10.09 9.38 11.36
N TYR A 141 -10.82 8.28 11.44
CA TYR A 141 -10.91 7.29 10.37
C TYR A 141 -11.51 7.85 9.07
N ILE A 142 -12.49 8.76 9.15
CA ILE A 142 -13.16 9.29 7.97
C ILE A 142 -12.21 10.21 7.20
N LEU A 143 -11.51 11.10 7.92
CA LEU A 143 -10.46 11.93 7.36
C LEU A 143 -9.32 11.09 6.77
N HIS A 144 -8.87 10.04 7.46
CA HIS A 144 -7.87 9.10 6.94
C HIS A 144 -8.29 8.50 5.59
N ILE A 145 -9.52 8.00 5.47
CA ILE A 145 -10.02 7.40 4.23
C ILE A 145 -10.14 8.45 3.12
N ASN A 146 -10.61 9.66 3.44
CA ASN A 146 -10.73 10.73 2.46
C ASN A 146 -9.36 11.18 1.93
N GLU A 147 -8.38 11.38 2.81
CA GLU A 147 -7.00 11.70 2.45
C GLU A 147 -6.38 10.57 1.61
N GLY A 148 -6.48 9.32 2.09
CA GLY A 148 -5.87 8.15 1.45
C GLY A 148 -6.48 7.77 0.10
N LEU A 149 -7.76 8.04 -0.15
CA LEU A 149 -8.43 7.67 -1.40
C LEU A 149 -8.63 8.81 -2.39
N LYS A 150 -8.57 10.07 -1.96
CA LYS A 150 -8.77 11.22 -2.86
C LYS A 150 -7.53 12.08 -3.03
N ILE A 151 -6.80 12.35 -1.94
CA ILE A 151 -5.71 13.33 -1.97
C ILE A 151 -4.40 12.63 -2.34
N VAL A 152 -4.01 11.60 -1.61
CA VAL A 152 -2.75 10.87 -1.86
C VAL A 152 -2.66 10.31 -3.29
N PRO A 153 -3.72 9.68 -3.86
CA PRO A 153 -3.66 9.17 -5.22
C PRO A 153 -3.38 10.25 -6.28
N TYR A 154 -4.03 11.40 -6.14
CA TYR A 154 -3.93 12.47 -7.13
C TYR A 154 -2.63 13.25 -7.02
N TYR A 155 -2.22 13.59 -5.79
CA TYR A 155 -1.07 14.47 -5.56
C TYR A 155 0.26 13.73 -5.46
N LEU A 156 0.25 12.48 -4.99
CA LEU A 156 1.47 11.69 -4.80
C LEU A 156 1.57 10.54 -5.81
N SER A 157 0.54 9.68 -5.90
CA SER A 157 0.64 8.47 -6.72
C SER A 157 0.74 8.77 -8.21
N LEU A 158 -0.13 9.62 -8.76
CA LEU A 158 -0.13 9.94 -10.20
C LEU A 158 1.18 10.61 -10.67
N PRO A 159 1.75 11.62 -9.98
CA PRO A 159 3.01 12.19 -10.40
C PRO A 159 4.17 11.19 -10.35
N LEU A 160 4.24 10.38 -9.31
CA LEU A 160 5.31 9.40 -9.14
C LEU A 160 5.19 8.21 -10.11
N GLN A 161 3.97 7.74 -10.42
CA GLN A 161 3.74 6.61 -11.35
C GLN A 161 3.83 7.00 -12.82
N ILE A 162 3.33 8.18 -13.17
CA ILE A 162 3.09 8.54 -14.58
C ILE A 162 4.01 9.69 -14.99
N VAL A 163 3.97 10.81 -14.26
CA VAL A 163 4.68 12.03 -14.68
C VAL A 163 6.19 11.83 -14.66
N ILE A 164 6.76 11.33 -13.57
CA ILE A 164 8.22 11.15 -13.45
C ILE A 164 8.76 10.14 -14.47
N PRO A 165 8.19 8.94 -14.65
CA PRO A 165 8.69 8.00 -15.66
C PRO A 165 8.57 8.55 -17.08
N ILE A 166 7.50 9.27 -17.42
CA ILE A 166 7.35 9.90 -18.74
C ILE A 166 8.41 10.98 -18.95
N LEU A 167 8.65 11.86 -17.97
CA LEU A 167 9.70 12.87 -18.07
C LEU A 167 11.09 12.23 -18.24
N LEU A 168 11.37 11.14 -17.51
CA LEU A 168 12.60 10.38 -17.69
C LEU A 168 12.71 9.76 -19.09
N LEU A 169 11.62 9.20 -19.63
CA LEU A 169 11.61 8.66 -20.99
C LEU A 169 11.85 9.76 -22.04
N VAL A 170 11.17 10.90 -21.90
CA VAL A 170 11.32 12.05 -22.81
C VAL A 170 12.75 12.56 -22.80
N THR A 171 13.37 12.74 -21.61
CA THR A 171 14.76 13.20 -21.52
C THR A 171 15.75 12.22 -22.14
N ILE A 172 15.55 10.91 -21.96
CA ILE A 172 16.36 9.89 -22.63
C ILE A 172 16.19 9.96 -24.14
N TRP A 173 14.96 10.14 -24.64
CA TRP A 173 14.67 10.19 -26.06
C TRP A 173 15.30 11.42 -26.74
N ILE A 174 15.27 12.57 -26.07
CA ILE A 174 15.93 13.80 -26.52
C ILE A 174 17.45 13.64 -26.52
N LYS A 175 18.03 12.97 -25.51
CA LYS A 175 19.49 12.80 -25.38
C LYS A 175 20.07 11.71 -26.29
N LYS A 176 19.23 10.82 -26.83
CA LYS A 176 19.60 9.79 -27.81
C LYS A 176 19.50 10.28 -29.25
N LYS A 177 18.92 11.46 -29.47
CA LYS A 177 18.89 12.17 -30.74
C LYS A 177 20.00 13.22 -30.74
#